data_AF-A0AB34G222-F1
#
_entry.id   AF-A0AB34G222-F1
#
_cell.length_a   1.000
_cell.length_b   1.000
_cell.length_c   1.000
_cell.angle_alpha   90.00
_cell.angle_beta   90.00
_cell.angle_gamma   90.00
#
_symmetry.space_group_name_H-M   'P 1'
#
loop_
_entity.id
_entity.type
_entity.pdbx_description
1 polymer ?
#
loop_
_entity_poly.entity_id
_entity_poly.type
_entity_poly.pdbx_seq_one_letter_code
_entity_poly.pdbx_strand_id
1 'polypeptide(L)'
;MVTIRPATAADASLLPAVERSAGQAFTRIPSLAWIASDDPQSEQRHLDLIRRGVSWVAIDNHDAPIGFLNGEVLDGNLHVWEMSVHADHQAKGIGRALMAEARHWAIQRELPAITLTTFRDVPWNERFYKSVGFATLQEAELTAALKGVLDEEIRHGLPGDRRCVMRWENSM
;
A
#
# COMPACT_ATOMS: atom_id res chain seq x y z
N MET A 1 -19.08 -1.81 12.03
CA MET A 1 -19.06 -1.05 10.76
C MET A 1 -17.64 -0.59 10.55
N VAL A 2 -17.17 -0.52 9.30
CA VAL A 2 -15.83 0.02 9.01
C VAL A 2 -16.01 1.38 8.37
N THR A 3 -15.29 2.38 8.87
CA THR A 3 -15.29 3.74 8.31
C THR A 3 -13.90 4.04 7.77
N ILE A 4 -13.83 4.61 6.57
CA ILE A 4 -12.58 5.14 6.01
C ILE A 4 -12.54 6.65 6.28
N ARG A 5 -11.43 7.14 6.83
CA ARG A 5 -11.20 8.57 7.03
C ARG A 5 -9.73 8.93 6.76
N PRO A 6 -9.42 10.21 6.48
CA PRO A 6 -8.04 10.68 6.53
C PRO A 6 -7.39 10.34 7.87
N ALA A 7 -6.13 9.91 7.80
CA ALA A 7 -5.32 9.69 8.99
C ALA A 7 -4.93 11.04 9.61
N THR A 8 -4.83 11.04 10.93
CA THR A 8 -4.38 12.17 11.76
C THR A 8 -3.06 11.80 12.42
N ALA A 9 -2.34 12.79 12.96
CA ALA A 9 -1.10 12.53 13.68
C ALA A 9 -1.26 11.55 14.85
N ALA A 10 -2.45 11.49 15.47
CA ALA A 10 -2.74 10.56 16.56
C ALA A 10 -2.80 9.10 16.10
N ASP A 11 -3.09 8.85 14.82
CA ASP A 11 -3.13 7.48 14.27
C ASP A 11 -1.71 6.92 14.05
N ALA A 12 -0.71 7.77 13.85
CA ALA A 12 0.62 7.39 13.36
C ALA A 12 1.34 6.37 14.24
N SER A 13 1.20 6.46 15.56
CA SER A 13 1.79 5.52 16.52
C SER A 13 1.11 4.14 16.53
N LEU A 14 -0.11 4.05 16.00
CA LEU A 14 -0.92 2.83 15.98
C LEU A 14 -0.71 2.01 14.69
N LEU A 15 -0.39 2.68 13.57
CA LEU A 15 -0.24 2.04 12.25
C LEU A 15 0.85 0.95 12.18
N PRO A 16 2.02 1.08 12.85
CA PRO A 16 3.03 0.03 12.85
C PRO A 16 2.53 -1.32 13.41
N ALA A 17 1.58 -1.30 14.35
CA ALA A 17 0.98 -2.52 14.89
C ALA A 17 0.03 -3.18 13.87
N VAL A 18 -0.69 -2.38 13.08
CA VAL A 18 -1.55 -2.87 11.99
C VAL A 18 -0.70 -3.54 10.91
N GLU A 19 0.41 -2.91 10.51
CA GLU A 19 1.36 -3.45 9.53
C GLU A 19 1.98 -4.76 10.01
N ARG A 20 2.49 -4.82 11.25
CA ARG A 20 3.03 -6.07 11.83
C ARG A 20 2.01 -7.20 11.83
N SER A 21 0.76 -6.90 12.17
CA SER A 21 -0.34 -7.87 12.14
C SER A 21 -0.61 -8.37 10.71
N ALA A 22 -0.68 -7.45 9.74
CA ALA A 22 -0.85 -7.80 8.33
C ALA A 22 0.33 -8.65 7.80
N GLY A 23 1.56 -8.30 8.18
CA GLY A 23 2.80 -8.96 7.81
C GLY A 23 2.87 -10.43 8.22
N GLN A 24 2.16 -10.84 9.28
CA GLN A 24 2.08 -12.25 9.69
C GLN A 24 1.55 -13.17 8.58
N ALA A 25 0.81 -12.64 7.60
CA ALA A 25 0.40 -13.38 6.42
C ALA A 25 1.58 -14.01 5.65
N PHE A 26 2.75 -13.36 5.65
CA PHE A 26 3.95 -13.83 4.96
C PHE A 26 4.61 -15.05 5.60
N THR A 27 4.33 -15.37 6.87
CA THR A 27 4.82 -16.61 7.51
C THR A 27 4.39 -17.88 6.79
N ARG A 28 3.30 -17.81 6.02
CA ARG A 28 2.79 -18.92 5.19
C ARG A 28 3.65 -19.21 3.95
N ILE A 29 4.62 -18.35 3.64
CA ILE A 29 5.51 -18.46 2.48
C ILE A 29 6.95 -18.53 3.01
N PRO A 30 7.57 -19.73 3.13
CA PRO A 30 8.85 -19.89 3.81
C PRO A 30 9.97 -18.95 3.32
N SER A 31 10.05 -18.69 2.00
CA SER A 31 11.05 -17.79 1.41
C SER A 31 10.83 -16.30 1.72
N LEU A 32 9.65 -15.93 2.22
CA LEU A 32 9.26 -14.56 2.58
C LEU A 32 8.91 -14.43 4.07
N ALA A 33 9.05 -15.50 4.86
CA ALA A 33 8.60 -15.51 6.26
C ALA A 33 9.31 -14.46 7.12
N TRP A 34 10.53 -14.07 6.74
CA TRP A 34 11.30 -13.02 7.40
C TRP A 34 10.60 -11.65 7.37
N ILE A 35 9.75 -11.37 6.38
CA ILE A 35 8.97 -10.12 6.27
C ILE A 35 8.05 -9.95 7.49
N ALA A 36 7.56 -11.05 8.06
CA ALA A 36 6.72 -10.99 9.27
C ALA A 36 7.48 -10.53 10.53
N SER A 37 8.81 -10.57 10.48
CA SER A 37 9.72 -10.14 11.54
C SER A 37 10.50 -8.87 11.18
N ASP A 38 10.28 -8.32 9.98
CA ASP A 38 10.90 -7.07 9.56
C ASP A 38 10.26 -5.88 10.27
N ASP A 39 11.01 -4.78 10.36
CA ASP A 39 10.51 -3.57 10.99
C ASP A 39 9.42 -2.95 10.12
N PRO A 40 8.22 -2.65 10.67
CA PRO A 40 7.20 -1.94 9.92
C PRO A 40 7.65 -0.51 9.62
N GLN A 41 6.90 0.20 8.77
CA GLN A 41 7.08 1.65 8.64
C GLN A 41 7.06 2.33 10.01
N SER A 42 8.02 3.23 10.23
CA SER A 42 8.14 3.94 11.50
C SER A 42 6.99 4.94 11.70
N GLU A 43 6.68 5.24 12.95
CA GLU A 43 5.74 6.32 13.30
C GLU A 43 6.13 7.64 12.60
N GLN A 44 7.43 7.96 12.57
CA GLN A 44 7.93 9.17 11.91
C GLN A 44 7.60 9.17 10.41
N ARG A 45 7.75 8.04 9.71
CA ARG A 45 7.38 7.91 8.30
C ARG A 45 5.88 8.12 8.10
N HIS A 46 5.04 7.53 8.97
CA HIS A 46 3.60 7.80 8.93
C HIS A 46 3.28 9.28 9.16
N LEU A 47 3.90 9.92 10.16
CA LEU A 47 3.73 11.36 10.41
C LEU A 47 4.13 12.22 9.22
N ASP A 48 5.19 11.85 8.50
CA ASP A 48 5.63 12.57 7.31
C ASP A 48 4.65 12.40 6.15
N LEU A 49 4.14 11.19 5.91
CA LEU A 49 3.15 10.90 4.87
C LEU A 49 1.77 11.53 5.16
N ILE A 50 1.35 11.56 6.43
CA ILE A 50 0.14 12.28 6.86
C ILE A 50 0.28 13.78 6.56
N ARG A 51 1.47 14.36 6.75
CA ARG A 51 1.70 15.80 6.56
C ARG A 51 1.92 16.21 5.11
N ARG A 52 2.63 15.39 4.32
CA ARG A 52 3.14 15.78 2.99
C ARG A 52 2.54 14.98 1.84
N GLY A 53 2.03 13.79 2.10
CA GLY A 53 1.46 12.89 1.11
C GLY A 53 -0.03 12.68 1.34
N VAL A 54 -0.43 11.41 1.30
CA VAL A 54 -1.77 10.95 1.65
C VAL A 54 -1.68 9.80 2.63
N SER A 55 -2.62 9.76 3.56
CA SER A 55 -2.84 8.60 4.41
C SER A 55 -4.30 8.53 4.83
N TRP A 56 -4.88 7.35 4.68
CA TRP A 56 -6.22 7.02 5.16
C TRP A 56 -6.16 5.83 6.10
N VAL A 57 -7.03 5.82 7.09
CA VAL A 57 -7.24 4.70 7.99
C VAL A 57 -8.64 4.13 7.81
N ALA A 58 -8.72 2.82 7.90
CA ALA A 58 -9.95 2.09 8.16
C ALA A 58 -10.07 1.89 9.67
N ILE A 59 -11.12 2.42 10.28
CA ILE A 59 -11.37 2.30 11.71
C ILE A 59 -12.54 1.37 12.00
N ASP A 60 -12.50 0.72 13.15
CA ASP A 60 -13.63 -0.03 13.68
C ASP A 60 -14.63 0.88 14.45
N ASN A 61 -15.60 0.28 15.14
CA ASN A 61 -16.61 1.01 15.91
C ASN A 61 -16.05 1.72 17.16
N HIS A 62 -14.79 1.46 17.52
CA HIS A 62 -14.10 2.03 18.67
C HIS A 62 -13.06 3.08 18.25
N ASP A 63 -13.09 3.52 16.99
CA ASP A 63 -12.11 4.42 16.38
C ASP A 63 -10.67 3.85 16.39
N ALA A 64 -10.53 2.53 16.48
CA ALA A 64 -9.23 1.86 16.40
C ALA A 64 -8.85 1.61 14.93
N PRO A 65 -7.66 2.03 14.47
CA PRO A 65 -7.18 1.68 13.14
C PRO A 65 -7.03 0.17 12.96
N ILE A 66 -7.74 -0.40 12.00
CA ILE A 66 -7.71 -1.82 11.61
C ILE A 66 -7.18 -2.03 10.18
N GLY A 67 -6.87 -0.94 9.49
CA GLY A 67 -6.21 -0.93 8.19
C GLY A 67 -5.78 0.48 7.83
N PHE A 68 -4.83 0.62 6.92
CA PHE A 68 -4.42 1.90 6.38
C PHE A 68 -3.93 1.78 4.94
N LEU A 69 -3.91 2.91 4.26
CA LEU A 69 -3.22 3.10 2.99
C LEU A 69 -2.46 4.42 3.07
N ASN A 70 -1.20 4.43 2.64
CA ASN A 70 -0.43 5.66 2.53
C ASN A 70 0.31 5.74 1.19
N GLY A 71 0.65 6.97 0.80
CA GLY A 71 1.26 7.25 -0.49
C GLY A 71 1.65 8.71 -0.64
N GLU A 72 2.22 9.05 -1.78
CA GLU A 72 2.54 10.42 -2.14
C GLU A 72 2.53 10.60 -3.67
N VAL A 73 2.63 11.85 -4.14
CA VAL A 73 2.76 12.10 -5.57
C VAL A 73 4.19 11.83 -6.01
N LEU A 74 4.36 10.86 -6.91
CA LEU A 74 5.63 10.47 -7.52
C LEU A 74 5.46 10.52 -9.03
N ASP A 75 6.32 11.28 -9.71
CA ASP A 75 6.32 11.39 -11.18
C ASP A 75 4.94 11.75 -11.75
N GLY A 76 4.26 12.70 -11.10
CA GLY A 76 2.92 13.16 -11.47
C GLY A 76 1.77 12.20 -11.16
N ASN A 77 2.04 11.04 -10.55
CA ASN A 77 1.05 10.01 -10.21
C ASN A 77 0.93 9.84 -8.70
N LEU A 78 -0.20 9.32 -8.19
CA LEU A 78 -0.25 8.86 -6.81
C LEU A 78 0.50 7.53 -6.72
N HIS A 79 1.61 7.47 -5.98
CA HIS A 79 2.28 6.23 -5.64
C HIS A 79 1.85 5.76 -4.26
N VAL A 80 1.30 4.55 -4.17
CA VAL A 80 0.92 3.90 -2.91
C VAL A 80 2.15 3.17 -2.39
N TRP A 81 2.64 3.59 -1.22
CA TRP A 81 3.79 2.98 -0.56
C TRP A 81 3.39 1.73 0.22
N GLU A 82 2.25 1.77 0.89
CA GLU A 82 1.80 0.66 1.74
C GLU A 82 0.28 0.64 1.83
N MET A 83 -0.27 -0.57 1.84
CA MET A 83 -1.65 -0.82 2.19
C MET A 83 -1.73 -2.09 3.04
N SER A 84 -2.00 -1.88 4.32
CA SER A 84 -2.03 -2.95 5.31
C SER A 84 -3.40 -3.03 5.98
N VAL A 85 -3.89 -4.26 6.17
CA VAL A 85 -5.14 -4.54 6.90
C VAL A 85 -4.83 -5.59 7.95
N HIS A 86 -5.19 -5.29 9.20
CA HIS A 86 -5.00 -6.18 10.35
C HIS A 86 -5.51 -7.58 10.04
N ALA A 87 -4.76 -8.62 10.43
CA ALA A 87 -5.03 -10.01 10.02
C ALA A 87 -6.49 -10.45 10.27
N ASP A 88 -7.03 -10.15 11.45
CA ASP A 88 -8.41 -10.49 11.84
C ASP A 88 -9.50 -9.74 11.04
N HIS A 89 -9.11 -8.73 10.27
CA HIS A 89 -9.99 -7.88 9.48
C HIS A 89 -9.79 -8.03 7.97
N GLN A 90 -8.88 -8.92 7.54
CA GLN A 90 -8.67 -9.25 6.13
C GLN A 90 -9.89 -9.96 5.51
N ALA A 91 -9.95 -9.96 4.17
CA ALA A 91 -11.04 -10.54 3.38
C ALA A 91 -12.46 -9.96 3.66
N LYS A 92 -12.58 -8.83 4.38
CA LYS A 92 -13.84 -8.12 4.67
C LYS A 92 -14.07 -6.88 3.80
N GLY A 93 -13.36 -6.77 2.67
CA GLY A 93 -13.49 -5.65 1.73
C GLY A 93 -12.75 -4.36 2.11
N ILE A 94 -12.04 -4.31 3.25
CA ILE A 94 -11.36 -3.11 3.74
C ILE A 94 -10.30 -2.59 2.76
N GLY A 95 -9.44 -3.45 2.22
CA GLY A 95 -8.44 -3.03 1.23
C GLY A 95 -9.07 -2.44 -0.03
N ARG A 96 -10.25 -2.93 -0.45
CA ARG A 96 -10.98 -2.34 -1.58
C ARG A 96 -11.53 -0.96 -1.24
N ALA A 97 -12.03 -0.76 -0.02
CA ALA A 97 -12.52 0.53 0.45
C ALA A 97 -11.39 1.57 0.55
N LEU A 98 -10.24 1.19 1.09
CA LEU A 98 -9.04 2.04 1.11
C LEU A 98 -8.57 2.42 -0.30
N MET A 99 -8.52 1.45 -1.22
CA MET A 99 -8.13 1.72 -2.61
C MET A 99 -9.16 2.58 -3.37
N ALA A 100 -10.45 2.45 -3.06
CA ALA A 100 -11.48 3.32 -3.61
C ALA A 100 -11.28 4.78 -3.19
N GLU A 101 -10.91 5.01 -1.94
CA GLU A 101 -10.60 6.35 -1.44
C GLU A 101 -9.36 6.95 -2.12
N ALA A 102 -8.30 6.15 -2.31
CA ALA A 102 -7.12 6.56 -3.07
C ALA A 102 -7.47 6.99 -4.51
N ARG A 103 -8.41 6.28 -5.16
CA ARG A 103 -8.92 6.63 -6.50
C ARG A 103 -9.71 7.91 -6.52
N HIS A 104 -10.65 8.07 -5.60
CA HIS A 104 -11.42 9.31 -5.49
C HIS A 104 -10.48 10.51 -5.33
N TRP A 105 -9.46 10.38 -4.48
CA TRP A 105 -8.48 11.43 -4.27
C TRP A 105 -7.62 11.73 -5.51
N ALA A 106 -7.18 10.69 -6.23
CA ALA A 106 -6.41 10.85 -7.47
C ALA A 106 -7.23 11.53 -8.57
N ILE A 107 -8.50 11.12 -8.73
CA ILE A 107 -9.46 11.73 -9.67
C ILE A 107 -9.68 13.20 -9.35
N GLN A 108 -9.95 13.54 -8.07
CA GLN A 108 -10.17 14.92 -7.64
C GLN A 108 -8.96 15.84 -7.87
N ARG A 109 -7.76 15.27 -7.97
CA ARG A 109 -6.51 15.99 -8.26
C ARG A 109 -6.06 15.89 -9.70
N GLU A 110 -6.89 15.31 -10.56
CA GLU A 110 -6.59 15.14 -11.99
C GLU A 110 -5.27 14.38 -12.21
N LEU A 111 -4.90 13.49 -11.28
CA LEU A 111 -3.72 12.65 -11.45
C LEU A 111 -4.04 11.57 -12.48
N PRO A 112 -3.13 11.31 -13.44
CA PRO A 112 -3.41 10.41 -14.56
C PRO A 112 -3.42 8.94 -14.12
N ALA A 113 -2.71 8.57 -13.04
CA ALA A 113 -2.71 7.19 -12.56
C ALA A 113 -2.43 7.08 -11.06
N ILE A 114 -2.68 5.86 -10.56
CA ILE A 114 -2.15 5.36 -9.29
C ILE A 114 -1.13 4.26 -9.59
N THR A 115 0.03 4.31 -8.96
CA THR A 115 1.08 3.27 -9.08
C THR A 115 1.37 2.64 -7.71
N LEU A 116 1.90 1.42 -7.72
CA LEU A 116 2.40 0.72 -6.53
C LEU A 116 3.39 -0.38 -6.93
N THR A 117 4.17 -0.86 -5.97
CA THR A 117 4.98 -2.06 -6.10
C THR A 117 4.41 -3.21 -5.25
N THR A 118 4.52 -4.44 -5.76
CA THR A 118 4.06 -5.60 -5.02
C THR A 118 4.71 -6.90 -5.49
N PHE A 119 4.43 -8.01 -4.78
CA PHE A 119 4.87 -9.34 -5.22
C PHE A 119 3.93 -9.93 -6.28
N ARG A 120 4.53 -10.50 -7.34
CA ARG A 120 3.84 -11.18 -8.45
C ARG A 120 3.14 -12.46 -8.01
N ASP A 121 3.82 -13.25 -7.19
CA ASP A 121 3.46 -14.63 -6.88
C ASP A 121 2.88 -14.83 -5.48
N VAL A 122 2.66 -13.74 -4.73
CA VAL A 122 1.96 -13.78 -3.45
C VAL A 122 0.44 -13.72 -3.69
N PRO A 123 -0.36 -14.70 -3.22
CA PRO A 123 -1.77 -14.86 -3.63
C PRO A 123 -2.68 -13.64 -3.39
N TRP A 124 -2.36 -12.83 -2.38
CA TRP A 124 -3.12 -11.63 -2.00
C TRP A 124 -2.56 -10.32 -2.55
N ASN A 125 -1.49 -10.34 -3.35
CA ASN A 125 -0.83 -9.15 -3.88
C ASN A 125 -1.28 -8.83 -5.32
N GLU A 126 -0.48 -9.17 -6.35
CA GLU A 126 -0.77 -8.79 -7.75
C GLU A 126 -2.23 -9.12 -8.16
N ARG A 127 -2.74 -10.28 -7.76
CA ARG A 127 -4.12 -10.71 -8.05
C ARG A 127 -5.17 -9.78 -7.44
N PHE A 128 -4.95 -9.31 -6.20
CA PHE A 128 -5.86 -8.36 -5.56
C PHE A 128 -5.92 -7.06 -6.37
N TYR A 129 -4.78 -6.50 -6.74
CA TYR A 129 -4.72 -5.24 -7.48
C TYR A 129 -5.30 -5.38 -8.90
N LYS A 130 -5.05 -6.50 -9.59
CA LYS A 130 -5.74 -6.83 -10.85
C LYS A 130 -7.26 -6.82 -10.68
N SER A 131 -7.77 -7.39 -9.60
CA SER A 131 -9.21 -7.45 -9.33
C SER A 131 -9.85 -6.11 -8.96
N VAL A 132 -9.06 -5.07 -8.71
CA VAL A 132 -9.56 -3.69 -8.61
C VAL A 132 -9.27 -2.89 -9.88
N GLY A 133 -8.56 -3.42 -10.87
CA GLY A 133 -8.34 -2.77 -12.18
C GLY A 133 -6.95 -2.20 -12.39
N PHE A 134 -5.97 -2.59 -11.58
CA PHE A 134 -4.56 -2.31 -11.90
C PHE A 134 -4.05 -3.30 -12.94
N ALA A 135 -3.19 -2.82 -13.84
CA ALA A 135 -2.40 -3.63 -14.75
C ALA A 135 -0.94 -3.67 -14.32
N THR A 136 -0.26 -4.78 -14.58
CA THR A 136 1.18 -4.94 -14.31
C THR A 136 1.95 -4.30 -15.45
N LEU A 137 2.92 -3.43 -15.11
CA LEU A 137 3.74 -2.74 -16.11
C LEU A 137 4.84 -3.63 -16.65
N GLN A 138 5.12 -3.49 -17.94
CA GLN A 138 6.31 -4.02 -18.58
C GLN A 138 7.53 -3.12 -18.28
N GLU A 139 8.72 -3.68 -18.40
CA GLU A 139 9.99 -2.97 -18.15
C GLU A 139 10.13 -1.67 -18.96
N ALA A 140 9.64 -1.68 -20.20
CA ALA A 140 9.65 -0.53 -21.10
C ALA A 140 8.72 0.61 -20.66
N GLU A 141 7.73 0.33 -19.79
CA GLU A 141 6.79 1.31 -19.25
C GLU A 141 7.25 1.91 -17.92
N LEU A 142 8.32 1.35 -17.31
CA LEU A 142 8.81 1.81 -16.02
C LEU A 142 9.58 3.13 -16.17
N THR A 143 9.09 4.18 -15.51
CA THR A 143 9.80 5.45 -15.41
C THR A 143 11.03 5.32 -14.49
N ALA A 144 11.95 6.27 -14.56
CA ALA A 144 13.15 6.26 -13.72
C ALA A 144 12.81 6.27 -12.22
N ALA A 145 11.74 6.98 -11.83
CA ALA A 145 11.27 7.00 -10.45
C ALA A 145 10.81 5.61 -9.97
N LEU A 146 10.01 4.91 -10.78
CA LEU A 146 9.51 3.57 -10.45
C LEU A 146 10.63 2.51 -10.42
N LYS A 147 11.62 2.63 -11.32
CA LYS A 147 12.84 1.81 -11.27
C LYS A 147 13.60 2.06 -9.96
N GLY A 148 13.76 3.32 -9.56
CA GLY A 148 14.38 3.69 -8.29
C GLY A 148 13.67 3.09 -7.07
N VAL A 149 12.32 3.02 -7.08
CA VAL A 149 11.55 2.34 -6.03
C VAL A 149 11.91 0.85 -5.95
N LEU A 150 11.91 0.14 -7.08
CA LEU A 150 12.28 -1.28 -7.11
C LEU A 150 13.73 -1.50 -6.68
N ASP A 151 14.66 -0.65 -7.12
CA ASP A 151 16.07 -0.75 -6.75
C ASP A 151 16.29 -0.56 -5.24
N GLU A 152 15.53 0.35 -4.62
CA GLU A 152 15.55 0.55 -3.16
C GLU A 152 15.00 -0.67 -2.41
N GLU A 153 13.88 -1.23 -2.87
CA GLU A 153 13.28 -2.45 -2.32
C GLU A 153 14.25 -3.63 -2.38
N ILE A 154 14.94 -3.79 -3.52
CA ILE A 154 15.92 -4.85 -3.74
C ILE A 154 17.13 -4.65 -2.83
N ARG A 155 17.59 -3.40 -2.65
CA ARG A 155 18.70 -3.08 -1.74
C ARG A 155 18.37 -3.40 -0.29
N HIS A 156 17.10 -3.28 0.10
CA HIS A 156 16.59 -3.70 1.40
C HIS A 156 16.28 -5.21 1.49
N GLY A 157 16.64 -6.00 0.47
CA GLY A 157 16.61 -7.46 0.52
C GLY A 157 15.36 -8.11 -0.07
N LEU A 158 14.44 -7.33 -0.65
CA LEU A 158 13.30 -7.92 -1.35
C LEU A 158 13.74 -8.60 -2.67
N PRO A 159 13.21 -9.80 -3.00
CA PRO A 159 13.61 -10.52 -4.20
C PRO A 159 13.05 -9.85 -5.46
N GLY A 160 13.90 -9.11 -6.17
CA GLY A 160 13.52 -8.25 -7.30
C GLY A 160 12.81 -8.97 -8.45
N ASP A 161 13.20 -10.20 -8.75
CA ASP A 161 12.57 -11.07 -9.75
C ASP A 161 11.09 -11.36 -9.44
N ARG A 162 10.70 -11.28 -8.17
CA ARG A 162 9.34 -11.47 -7.68
C ARG A 162 8.59 -10.16 -7.50
N ARG A 163 9.24 -9.00 -7.63
CA ARG A 163 8.62 -7.67 -7.53
C ARG A 163 8.07 -7.22 -8.88
N CYS A 164 7.00 -6.45 -8.84
CA CYS A 164 6.41 -5.81 -10.00
C CYS A 164 5.86 -4.43 -9.63
N VAL A 165 5.79 -3.57 -10.64
CA VAL A 165 5.02 -2.32 -10.56
C VAL A 165 3.65 -2.55 -11.20
N MET A 166 2.64 -2.00 -10.57
CA MET A 166 1.28 -2.01 -11.09
C MET A 166 0.74 -0.58 -11.20
N ARG A 167 -0.10 -0.36 -12.21
CA ARG A 167 -0.71 0.95 -12.50
C ARG A 167 -2.21 0.81 -12.69
N TRP A 168 -2.98 1.69 -12.07
CA TRP A 168 -4.39 1.94 -12.38
C TRP A 168 -4.48 3.26 -13.12
N GLU A 169 -5.07 3.25 -14.31
CA GLU A 169 -5.25 4.44 -15.14
C GLU A 169 -6.51 5.19 -14.71
N ASN A 170 -6.38 6.50 -14.52
CA ASN A 170 -7.51 7.38 -14.40
C ASN A 170 -8.07 7.63 -15.81
N SER A 171 -9.10 6.88 -16.18
CA SER A 171 -9.86 7.14 -17.39
C SER A 171 -10.71 8.37 -17.17
N MET A 172 -10.16 9.56 -17.50
CA MET A 172 -10.94 10.79 -17.57
C MET A 172 -12.00 10.72 -18.66
#